data_AF-A0A2H9M5Y7-F1
#
_entry.id   AF-A0A2H9M5Y7-F1
#
_cell.length_a   1.000
_cell.length_b   1.000
_cell.length_c   1.000
_cell.angle_alpha   90.00
_cell.angle_beta   90.00
_cell.angle_gamma   90.00
#
_symmetry.space_group_name_H-M   'P 1'
#
loop_
_entity.id
_entity.type
_entity.pdbx_description
1 polymer ?
#
loop_
_entity_poly.entity_id
_entity_poly.type
_entity_poly.pdbx_seq_one_letter_code
_entity_poly.pdbx_strand_id
1 'polypeptide(L)'
;MGMKFANISIQNCNVSNITGNYSTNGEILICNIGSVVPNETKIYYLNATVMDYKPVMVNKVEVNGSTSNGEQWFKDNIAVYVGKAKLKIEKKANKNNVKPGESIFYTLNISNEGDAPAYNISIKDVLPKG
;
A
#
# COMPACT_ATOMS: atom_id res chain seq x y z
N MET A 1 9.61 -4.97 5.02
CA MET A 1 8.17 -4.70 5.09
C MET A 1 7.78 -3.91 3.84
N GLY A 2 6.80 -4.44 3.12
CA GLY A 2 6.50 -4.23 1.69
C GLY A 2 5.32 -5.14 1.31
N MET A 3 5.27 -5.65 0.08
CA MET A 3 4.30 -6.70 -0.29
C MET A 3 4.84 -8.10 0.07
N LYS A 4 3.92 -9.03 0.37
CA LYS A 4 4.20 -10.44 0.66
C LYS A 4 3.31 -11.34 -0.20
N PHE A 5 3.85 -12.38 -0.82
CA PHE A 5 3.04 -13.34 -1.57
C PHE A 5 2.19 -14.18 -0.62
N ALA A 6 0.93 -14.39 -0.99
CA ALA A 6 -0.06 -15.13 -0.20
C ALA A 6 -0.51 -16.41 -0.91
N ASN A 7 -0.95 -16.30 -2.18
CA ASN A 7 -1.34 -17.45 -3.00
C ASN A 7 -0.58 -17.40 -4.32
N ILE A 8 0.06 -18.52 -4.68
CA ILE A 8 0.87 -18.66 -5.89
C ILE A 8 0.32 -19.84 -6.68
N SER A 9 -0.17 -19.61 -7.90
CA SER A 9 -0.74 -20.67 -8.75
C SER A 9 0.32 -21.44 -9.57
N ILE A 10 1.60 -21.12 -9.38
CA ILE A 10 2.71 -21.65 -10.18
C ILE A 10 3.36 -22.81 -9.42
N GLN A 11 3.54 -23.95 -10.08
CA GLN A 11 4.27 -25.09 -9.51
C GLN A 11 5.79 -24.81 -9.44
N ASN A 12 6.49 -25.49 -8.53
CA ASN A 12 7.95 -25.41 -8.37
C ASN A 12 8.47 -23.98 -8.14
N CYS A 13 7.77 -23.21 -7.32
CA CYS A 13 8.24 -21.91 -6.87
C CYS A 13 8.81 -21.94 -5.47
N ASN A 14 9.85 -21.14 -5.26
CA ASN A 14 10.45 -20.88 -3.97
C ASN A 14 10.30 -19.39 -3.63
N VAL A 15 9.73 -19.10 -2.48
CA VAL A 15 9.69 -17.73 -1.93
C VAL A 15 10.92 -17.53 -1.05
N SER A 16 11.65 -16.45 -1.25
CA SER A 16 12.81 -16.06 -0.44
C SER A 16 12.66 -14.63 0.05
N ASN A 17 12.93 -14.39 1.33
CA ASN A 17 12.96 -13.05 1.91
C ASN A 17 14.30 -12.38 1.63
N ILE A 18 14.28 -11.16 1.08
CA ILE A 18 15.49 -10.34 1.02
C ILE A 18 15.59 -9.54 2.33
N THR A 19 16.69 -9.68 3.06
CA THR A 19 17.02 -8.85 4.23
C THR A 19 18.29 -8.04 3.94
N GLY A 20 18.26 -6.71 4.15
CA GLY A 20 19.42 -5.84 3.91
C GLY A 20 19.11 -4.33 3.95
N ASN A 21 20.15 -3.51 4.14
CA ASN A 21 20.09 -2.06 4.43
C ASN A 21 19.96 -1.12 3.21
N TYR A 22 19.49 -1.61 2.06
CA TYR A 22 19.23 -0.78 0.89
C TYR A 22 17.84 -1.09 0.34
N SER A 23 16.96 -0.08 0.30
CA SER A 23 15.72 0.14 -0.49
C SER A 23 14.75 -1.00 -0.89
N THR A 24 15.02 -2.30 -0.66
CA THR A 24 14.25 -3.44 -1.18
C THR A 24 14.07 -4.54 -0.12
N ASN A 25 13.60 -4.17 1.07
CA ASN A 25 12.99 -5.17 1.96
C ASN A 25 11.72 -5.71 1.28
N GLY A 26 11.68 -7.01 0.93
CA GLY A 26 10.55 -7.65 0.24
C GLY A 26 10.77 -9.15 0.03
N GLU A 27 9.81 -9.79 -0.62
CA GLU A 27 9.88 -11.20 -1.03
C GLU A 27 10.22 -11.33 -2.52
N ILE A 28 11.09 -12.27 -2.85
CA ILE A 28 11.29 -12.75 -4.23
C ILE A 28 10.55 -14.06 -4.37
N LEU A 29 9.82 -14.20 -5.47
CA LEU A 29 9.28 -15.46 -5.94
C LEU A 29 10.11 -15.95 -7.12
N ILE A 30 10.80 -17.09 -6.96
CA ILE A 30 11.57 -17.73 -8.02
C ILE A 30 10.85 -19.00 -8.44
N CYS A 31 10.46 -19.08 -9.71
CA CYS A 31 9.67 -20.20 -10.25
C CYS A 31 10.36 -20.83 -11.45
N ASN A 32 10.28 -22.16 -11.57
CA ASN A 32 10.55 -22.84 -12.83
C ASN A 32 9.22 -23.10 -13.55
N ILE A 33 8.99 -22.38 -14.65
CA ILE A 33 7.75 -22.49 -15.45
C ILE A 33 7.86 -23.47 -16.63
N GLY A 34 9.01 -24.14 -16.78
CA GLY A 34 9.33 -25.02 -17.90
C GLY A 34 9.41 -24.28 -19.24
N SER A 35 9.22 -25.00 -20.33
CA SER A 35 9.21 -24.44 -21.68
C SER A 35 7.86 -23.82 -22.03
N VAL A 36 7.84 -22.81 -22.91
CA VAL A 36 6.63 -22.32 -23.59
C VAL A 36 6.81 -22.63 -25.06
N VAL A 37 6.04 -23.58 -25.61
CA VAL A 37 6.18 -24.02 -27.01
C VAL A 37 5.45 -23.06 -27.96
N PRO A 38 5.68 -23.12 -29.29
CA PRO A 38 4.99 -22.23 -30.23
C PRO A 38 3.46 -22.29 -30.07
N ASN A 39 2.85 -21.11 -30.00
CA ASN A 39 1.41 -20.89 -29.77
C ASN A 39 0.88 -21.30 -28.38
N GLU A 40 1.74 -21.74 -27.45
CA GLU A 40 1.36 -21.96 -26.06
C GLU A 40 1.29 -20.61 -25.33
N THR A 41 0.24 -20.42 -24.52
CA THR A 41 0.14 -19.31 -23.58
C THR A 41 0.01 -19.87 -22.18
N LYS A 42 0.92 -19.46 -21.28
CA LYS A 42 0.85 -19.77 -19.86
C LYS A 42 0.44 -18.51 -19.10
N ILE A 43 -0.66 -18.60 -18.36
CA ILE A 43 -1.18 -17.51 -17.52
C ILE A 43 -1.06 -17.94 -16.05
N TYR A 44 -0.54 -17.04 -15.22
CA TYR A 44 -0.32 -17.29 -13.81
C TYR A 44 -0.96 -16.20 -12.96
N TYR A 45 -1.56 -16.62 -11.84
CA TYR A 45 -2.19 -15.73 -10.88
C TYR A 45 -1.38 -15.72 -9.59
N LEU A 46 -0.95 -14.51 -9.20
CA LEU A 46 -0.15 -14.25 -8.01
C LEU A 46 -0.92 -13.30 -7.11
N ASN A 47 -1.20 -13.72 -5.88
CA ASN A 47 -1.76 -12.85 -4.87
C ASN A 47 -0.66 -12.36 -3.93
N ALA A 48 -0.66 -11.07 -3.65
CA ALA A 48 0.20 -10.47 -2.63
C ALA A 48 -0.61 -9.62 -1.65
N THR A 49 -0.14 -9.56 -0.41
CA THR A 49 -0.70 -8.75 0.68
C THR A 49 0.27 -7.60 0.99
N VAL A 50 -0.26 -6.39 1.07
CA VAL A 50 0.48 -5.21 1.51
C VAL A 50 0.67 -5.29 3.02
N MET A 51 1.91 -5.37 3.49
CA MET A 51 2.23 -5.53 4.92
C MET A 51 2.65 -4.21 5.60
N ASP A 52 2.85 -3.15 4.82
CA ASP A 52 3.32 -1.84 5.32
C ASP A 52 2.84 -0.72 4.38
N TYR A 53 2.77 0.51 4.87
CA TYR A 53 2.35 1.65 4.07
C TYR A 53 3.52 2.24 3.27
N LYS A 54 3.40 2.24 1.94
CA LYS A 54 4.18 3.08 1.04
C LYS A 54 3.25 3.63 -0.04
N PRO A 55 3.29 4.95 -0.36
CA PRO A 55 2.34 5.56 -1.30
C PRO A 55 2.31 4.86 -2.67
N VAL A 56 3.48 4.42 -3.13
CA VAL A 56 3.65 3.64 -4.36
C VAL A 56 4.49 2.41 -4.06
N MET A 57 4.00 1.25 -4.47
CA MET A 57 4.70 -0.02 -4.44
C MET A 57 4.82 -0.57 -5.85
N VAL A 58 6.02 -0.95 -6.27
CA VAL A 58 6.25 -1.49 -7.62
C VAL A 58 6.57 -2.98 -7.51
N ASN A 59 5.77 -3.82 -8.15
CA ASN A 59 6.10 -5.23 -8.36
C ASN A 59 6.85 -5.37 -9.68
N LYS A 60 7.94 -6.14 -9.69
CA LYS A 60 8.79 -6.35 -10.87
C LYS A 60 8.87 -7.84 -11.18
N VAL A 61 8.96 -8.17 -12.47
CA VAL A 61 9.20 -9.54 -12.94
C VAL A 61 10.35 -9.54 -13.93
N GLU A 62 11.16 -10.59 -13.86
CA GLU A 62 12.22 -10.90 -14.81
C GLU A 62 12.03 -12.34 -15.28
N VAL A 63 12.14 -12.58 -16.58
CA VAL A 63 12.01 -13.90 -17.20
C VAL A 63 13.23 -14.14 -18.07
N ASN A 64 13.92 -15.24 -17.79
CA ASN A 64 15.09 -15.68 -18.54
C ASN A 64 14.74 -16.99 -19.24
N GLY A 65 15.08 -17.11 -20.52
CA GLY A 65 14.82 -18.32 -21.30
C GLY A 65 15.90 -18.58 -22.33
N SER A 66 16.10 -19.85 -22.66
CA SER A 66 17.01 -20.27 -23.73
C SER A 66 16.22 -20.62 -24.98
N THR A 67 16.65 -20.09 -26.12
CA THR A 67 16.08 -20.36 -27.45
C THR A 67 17.14 -20.97 -28.37
N SER A 68 16.73 -21.44 -29.55
CA SER A 68 17.69 -21.88 -30.58
C SER A 68 18.69 -20.81 -31.00
N ASN A 69 18.36 -19.53 -30.76
CA ASN A 69 19.15 -18.38 -31.17
C ASN A 69 19.93 -17.78 -29.97
N GLY A 70 19.96 -18.47 -28.83
CA GLY A 70 20.65 -18.04 -27.61
C GLY A 70 19.71 -17.73 -26.45
N GLU A 71 20.29 -17.19 -25.38
CA GLU A 71 19.57 -16.74 -24.18
C GLU A 71 18.83 -15.42 -24.42
N GLN A 72 17.65 -15.29 -23.82
CA GLN A 72 16.80 -14.11 -23.88
C GLN A 72 16.38 -13.70 -22.47
N TRP A 73 16.33 -12.38 -22.25
CA TRP A 73 15.94 -11.75 -20.99
C TRP A 73 14.80 -10.77 -21.22
N PHE A 74 13.74 -10.91 -20.44
CA PHE A 74 12.58 -10.03 -20.46
C PHE A 74 12.33 -9.48 -19.06
N LYS A 75 11.83 -8.25 -18.98
CA LYS A 75 11.45 -7.62 -17.72
C LYS A 75 10.17 -6.83 -17.90
N ASP A 76 9.36 -6.81 -16.85
CA ASP A 76 8.19 -5.96 -16.77
C ASP A 76 7.94 -5.55 -15.32
N ASN A 77 7.11 -4.53 -15.11
CA ASN A 77 6.74 -4.06 -13.78
C ASN A 77 5.41 -3.31 -13.78
N ILE A 78 4.76 -3.29 -12.62
CA ILE A 78 3.53 -2.55 -12.40
C ILE A 78 3.52 -1.88 -11.03
N ALA A 79 2.98 -0.66 -10.98
CA ALA A 79 2.84 0.11 -9.76
C ALA A 79 1.43 -0.07 -9.15
N VAL A 80 1.39 -0.21 -7.83
CA VAL A 80 0.18 -0.22 -7.01
C VAL A 80 0.24 0.95 -6.02
N TYR A 81 -0.87 1.66 -5.88
CA TYR A 81 -0.99 2.81 -4.99
C TYR A 81 -1.67 2.38 -3.69
N VAL A 82 -1.04 2.71 -2.55
CA VAL A 82 -1.61 2.42 -1.23
C VAL A 82 -2.18 3.72 -0.68
N GLY A 83 -3.49 3.73 -0.44
CA GLY A 83 -4.19 4.90 0.05
C GLY A 83 -3.71 5.34 1.43
N LYS A 84 -3.82 6.64 1.71
CA LYS A 84 -3.46 7.27 2.98
C LYS A 84 -4.64 8.03 3.54
N ALA A 85 -4.90 7.86 4.84
CA ALA A 85 -5.79 8.77 5.54
C ALA A 85 -5.19 10.18 5.61
N LYS A 86 -6.03 11.20 5.43
CA LYS A 86 -5.67 12.61 5.54
C LYS A 86 -6.77 13.33 6.32
N LEU A 87 -6.60 13.37 7.64
CA LEU A 87 -7.57 14.03 8.51
C LEU A 87 -7.48 15.55 8.42
N LYS A 88 -8.63 16.21 8.44
CA LYS A 88 -8.79 17.66 8.54
C LYS A 88 -9.79 17.96 9.65
N ILE A 89 -9.52 19.00 10.41
CA ILE A 89 -10.36 19.45 11.51
C ILE A 89 -10.67 20.94 11.37
N GLU A 90 -11.91 21.30 11.62
CA GLU A 90 -12.37 22.67 11.70
C GLU A 90 -13.20 22.85 12.98
N LYS A 91 -12.90 23.89 13.77
CA LYS A 91 -13.65 24.27 14.96
C LYS A 91 -14.31 25.62 14.72
N LYS A 92 -15.61 25.71 15.02
CA LYS A 92 -16.39 26.96 14.92
C LYS A 92 -17.12 27.21 16.23
N ALA A 93 -17.13 28.45 16.68
CA ALA A 93 -18.03 28.91 17.72
C ALA A 93 -19.25 29.55 17.06
N ASN A 94 -20.42 29.44 17.69
CA ASN A 94 -21.61 30.16 17.22
C ASN A 94 -21.54 31.68 17.50
N LYS A 95 -20.68 32.11 18.43
CA LYS A 95 -20.45 33.50 18.82
C LYS A 95 -18.97 33.73 19.13
N ASN A 96 -18.44 34.89 18.78
CA ASN A 96 -17.07 35.29 19.09
C ASN A 96 -16.97 36.24 20.30
N ASN A 97 -18.11 36.80 20.71
CA ASN A 97 -18.23 37.70 21.85
C ASN A 97 -19.36 37.20 22.73
N VAL A 98 -19.07 37.02 24.02
CA VAL A 98 -20.06 36.64 25.03
C VAL A 98 -19.80 37.39 26.32
N LYS A 99 -20.84 37.56 27.13
CA LYS A 99 -20.77 38.11 28.49
C LYS A 99 -20.68 36.99 29.53
N PRO A 100 -20.16 37.28 30.73
CA PRO A 100 -20.24 36.33 31.85
C PRO A 100 -21.67 35.84 32.06
N GLY A 101 -21.83 34.51 32.15
CA GLY A 101 -23.14 33.86 32.28
C GLY A 101 -23.83 33.48 30.96
N GLU A 102 -23.31 33.90 29.79
CA GLU A 102 -23.84 33.45 28.50
C GLU A 102 -23.20 32.13 28.03
N SER A 103 -23.98 31.31 27.34
CA SER A 103 -23.50 30.05 26.74
C SER A 103 -22.94 30.24 25.33
N ILE A 104 -21.86 29.53 25.02
CA ILE A 104 -21.29 29.36 23.67
C ILE A 104 -21.48 27.91 23.23
N PHE A 105 -21.81 27.70 21.96
CA PHE A 105 -21.81 26.39 21.32
C PHE A 105 -20.63 26.29 20.36
N TYR A 106 -19.90 25.18 20.45
CA TYR A 106 -18.79 24.86 19.54
C TYR A 106 -19.16 23.68 18.65
N THR A 107 -18.88 23.81 17.36
CA THR A 107 -18.99 22.74 16.37
C THR A 107 -17.60 22.30 15.94
N LEU A 108 -17.31 21.00 16.04
CA LEU A 108 -16.11 20.37 15.52
C LEU A 108 -16.49 19.57 14.27
N ASN A 109 -15.91 19.92 13.12
CA ASN A 109 -16.05 19.18 11.88
C ASN A 109 -14.74 18.44 11.61
N ILE A 110 -14.77 17.10 11.60
CA ILE A 110 -13.62 16.25 11.33
C ILE A 110 -13.91 15.46 10.07
N SER A 111 -13.06 15.59 9.07
CA SER A 111 -13.17 14.88 7.80
C SER A 111 -11.89 14.12 7.47
N ASN A 112 -12.02 13.05 6.70
CA ASN A 112 -10.90 12.36 6.08
C ASN A 112 -10.91 12.69 4.58
N GLU A 113 -10.00 13.55 4.14
CA GLU A 113 -9.79 13.92 2.73
C GLU A 113 -8.83 12.96 2.01
N GLY A 114 -8.50 11.83 2.66
CA GLY A 114 -7.64 10.78 2.11
C GLY A 114 -8.45 9.68 1.43
N ASP A 115 -7.74 8.77 0.78
CA ASP A 115 -8.28 7.60 0.05
C ASP A 115 -8.16 6.29 0.84
N ALA A 116 -7.74 6.36 2.11
CA ALA A 116 -7.78 5.24 3.05
C ALA A 116 -8.47 5.63 4.37
N PRO A 117 -9.13 4.68 5.05
CA PRO A 117 -9.79 4.90 6.33
C PRO A 117 -8.79 5.28 7.44
N ALA A 118 -9.25 6.12 8.37
CA ALA A 118 -8.57 6.39 9.63
C ALA A 118 -9.25 5.62 10.77
N TYR A 119 -8.47 5.03 11.66
CA TYR A 119 -8.96 4.22 12.78
C TYR A 119 -8.53 4.83 14.11
N ASN A 120 -9.25 4.51 15.19
CA ASN A 120 -8.90 4.89 16.57
C ASN A 120 -8.69 6.41 16.77
N ILE A 121 -9.54 7.23 16.14
CA ILE A 121 -9.47 8.70 16.27
C ILE A 121 -9.95 9.11 17.66
N SER A 122 -9.16 9.94 18.36
CA SER A 122 -9.52 10.53 19.65
C SER A 122 -9.51 12.06 19.57
N ILE A 123 -10.44 12.72 20.26
CA ILE A 123 -10.53 14.19 20.33
C ILE A 123 -10.13 14.64 21.74
N LYS A 124 -9.26 15.65 21.81
CA LYS A 124 -8.97 16.40 23.04
C LYS A 124 -9.20 17.88 22.79
N ASP A 125 -10.20 18.44 23.47
CA ASP A 125 -10.56 19.86 23.41
C ASP A 125 -10.42 20.46 24.81
N VAL A 126 -9.72 21.58 24.93
CA VAL A 126 -9.41 22.22 26.22
C VAL A 126 -10.05 23.60 26.25
N LEU A 127 -10.91 23.83 27.23
CA LEU A 127 -11.47 25.16 27.49
C LEU A 127 -10.48 25.99 28.32
N PRO A 128 -10.33 27.29 28.04
CA PRO A 128 -9.49 28.18 28.84
C PRO A 128 -10.04 28.30 30.26
N LYS A 129 -9.15 28.55 31.23
CA LYS A 129 -9.55 28.98 32.57
C LYS A 129 -10.00 30.44 32.49
N GLY A 130 -11.14 30.76 33.10
CA GLY A 130 -11.66 32.12 33.25
C GLY A 130 -10.89 32.94 34.28
#